data_AF-A0A965HHA0-F1
#
_entry.id   AF-A0A965HHA0-F1
#
_cell.length_a   1.000
_cell.length_b   1.000
_cell.length_c   1.000
_cell.angle_alpha   90.00
_cell.angle_beta   90.00
_cell.angle_gamma   90.00
#
_symmetry.space_group_name_H-M   'P 1'
#
loop_
_entity.id
_entity.type
_entity.pdbx_description
1 polymer ?
#
loop_
_entity_poly.entity_id
_entity_poly.type
_entity_poly.pdbx_seq_one_letter_code
_entity_poly.pdbx_strand_id
1 'polypeptide(L)'
;FFTMYQLLDWIDPNKLNWEGLSANPNAIKILENNLKNIFWDELAKNENASDLLSKNLNKIKGVIKSKRGPDKWTDLSQNKGAIDILVAHKCNIYWNFLSANSNAIFLLKENEDKIVWQTLAWNYNAIPIIEKNLDKFDKTEFEWLSFNPNAIHILEKNLDKIRWDFFSSNCNAISILEQYPDKINYDWLSWNYNAIHILEKNLDKINWNNLCENPYAMHLLEKNQDKINWKILSKNPSIFKLDLSYLKEPIFKDELKELALHPYRIEKYIQQGIKLGTLDNYI
;
A
#
# COMPACT_ATOMS: atom_id res chain seq x y z
N PHE A 1 20.00 -2.80 -5.12
CA PHE A 1 20.30 -2.33 -3.75
C PHE A 1 19.63 -3.27 -2.76
N PHE A 2 20.39 -3.81 -1.81
CA PHE A 2 19.82 -4.54 -0.68
C PHE A 2 19.22 -3.54 0.29
N THR A 3 17.91 -3.33 0.23
CA THR A 3 17.21 -2.53 1.24
C THR A 3 17.11 -3.39 2.50
N MET A 4 17.95 -3.13 3.49
CA MET A 4 17.86 -3.81 4.78
C MET A 4 16.90 -3.05 5.68
N TYR A 5 15.93 -3.78 6.23
CA TYR A 5 14.93 -3.27 7.17
C TYR A 5 15.16 -3.93 8.53
N GLN A 6 15.13 -3.13 9.60
CA GLN A 6 15.18 -3.59 10.99
C GLN A 6 13.98 -3.03 11.76
N LEU A 7 13.52 -3.72 12.79
CA LEU A 7 12.41 -3.21 13.62
C LEU A 7 12.78 -1.86 14.27
N LEU A 8 11.77 -1.01 14.48
CA LEU A 8 11.89 0.17 15.33
C LEU A 8 12.22 -0.25 16.77
N ASP A 9 12.97 0.58 17.48
CA ASP A 9 13.56 0.19 18.78
C ASP A 9 12.52 -0.11 19.86
N TRP A 10 11.33 0.48 19.77
CA TRP A 10 10.22 0.25 20.71
C TRP A 10 9.33 -0.95 20.35
N ILE A 11 9.52 -1.55 19.17
CA ILE A 11 8.72 -2.69 18.73
C ILE A 11 9.25 -3.97 19.39
N ASP A 12 8.42 -4.60 20.22
CA ASP A 12 8.76 -5.88 20.84
C ASP A 12 8.57 -7.04 19.84
N PRO A 13 9.65 -7.71 19.40
CA PRO A 13 9.56 -8.79 18.41
C PRO A 13 8.72 -9.99 18.91
N ASN A 14 8.59 -10.19 20.22
CA ASN A 14 7.84 -11.32 20.77
C ASN A 14 6.32 -11.11 20.72
N LYS A 15 5.88 -9.87 20.51
CA LYS A 15 4.46 -9.53 20.36
C LYS A 15 4.00 -9.57 18.91
N LEU A 16 4.94 -9.63 17.97
CA LEU A 16 4.64 -9.69 16.55
C LEU A 16 4.10 -11.07 16.15
N ASN A 17 3.19 -11.08 15.17
CA ASN A 17 2.59 -12.29 14.65
C ASN A 17 3.04 -12.58 13.22
N TRP A 18 3.36 -13.85 12.96
CA TRP A 18 3.91 -14.32 11.69
C TRP A 18 2.93 -14.27 10.51
N GLU A 19 1.62 -14.36 10.74
CA GLU A 19 0.59 -14.17 9.70
C GLU A 19 0.69 -12.73 9.18
N GLY A 20 0.71 -11.76 10.09
CA GLY A 20 0.82 -10.34 9.76
C GLY A 20 2.16 -9.99 9.11
N LEU A 21 3.26 -10.54 9.63
CA LEU A 21 4.58 -10.38 9.02
C LEU A 21 4.64 -10.96 7.61
N SER A 22 3.96 -12.09 7.34
CA SER A 22 3.94 -12.70 6.00
C SER A 22 3.29 -11.79 4.95
N ALA A 23 2.26 -11.03 5.32
CA ALA A 23 1.64 -10.03 4.46
C ALA A 23 2.41 -8.70 4.39
N ASN A 24 3.36 -8.46 5.29
CA ASN A 24 4.05 -7.17 5.42
C ASN A 24 5.17 -7.02 4.35
N PRO A 25 5.10 -5.99 3.48
CA PRO A 25 6.06 -5.84 2.37
C PRO A 25 7.49 -5.50 2.81
N ASN A 26 7.68 -5.01 4.04
CA ASN A 26 9.00 -4.72 4.61
C ASN A 26 9.56 -5.88 5.45
N ALA A 27 8.78 -6.95 5.66
CA ALA A 27 9.18 -8.09 6.47
C ALA A 27 9.93 -9.19 5.69
N ILE A 28 10.17 -9.03 4.38
CA ILE A 28 10.77 -10.08 3.54
C ILE A 28 12.05 -10.65 4.16
N LYS A 29 12.94 -9.80 4.69
CA LYS A 29 14.19 -10.26 5.27
C LYS A 29 14.02 -11.13 6.53
N ILE A 30 13.12 -10.74 7.43
CA ILE A 30 12.85 -11.54 8.64
C ILE A 30 12.18 -12.87 8.27
N LEU A 31 11.36 -12.88 7.22
CA LEU A 31 10.72 -14.09 6.70
C LEU A 31 11.74 -15.04 6.04
N GLU A 32 12.69 -14.53 5.25
CA GLU A 32 13.78 -15.32 4.65
C GLU A 32 14.57 -16.11 5.70
N ASN A 33 14.83 -15.49 6.85
CA ASN A 33 15.54 -16.12 7.96
C ASN A 33 14.66 -17.10 8.77
N ASN A 34 13.35 -17.12 8.54
CA ASN A 34 12.36 -17.84 9.33
C ASN A 34 11.34 -18.60 8.47
N LEU A 35 11.80 -19.30 7.43
CA LEU A 35 10.95 -19.99 6.44
C LEU A 35 9.88 -20.91 7.04
N LYS A 36 10.15 -21.51 8.21
CA LYS A 36 9.21 -22.40 8.91
C LYS A 36 7.97 -21.68 9.49
N ASN A 37 8.05 -20.38 9.68
CA ASN A 37 7.00 -19.57 10.28
C ASN A 37 6.17 -18.80 9.24
N ILE A 38 6.52 -18.91 7.95
CA ILE A 38 5.84 -18.19 6.87
C ILE A 38 4.43 -18.75 6.66
N PHE A 39 3.46 -17.85 6.63
CA PHE A 39 2.10 -18.10 6.15
C PHE A 39 2.09 -17.85 4.65
N TRP A 40 2.27 -18.92 3.86
CA TRP A 40 2.48 -18.82 2.40
C TRP A 40 1.30 -18.19 1.65
N ASP A 41 0.07 -18.35 2.15
CA ASP A 41 -1.13 -17.73 1.57
C ASP A 41 -1.14 -16.21 1.78
N GLU A 42 -0.65 -15.74 2.93
CA GLU A 42 -0.50 -14.30 3.20
C GLU A 42 0.70 -13.72 2.44
N LEU A 43 1.78 -14.50 2.31
CA LEU A 43 2.93 -14.12 1.50
C LEU A 43 2.58 -13.99 0.01
N ALA A 44 1.63 -14.77 -0.51
CA ALA A 44 1.20 -14.67 -1.91
C ALA A 44 0.55 -13.32 -2.24
N LYS A 45 -0.02 -12.65 -1.22
CA LYS A 45 -0.61 -11.30 -1.32
C LYS A 45 0.41 -10.19 -1.12
N ASN A 46 1.61 -10.52 -0.66
CA ASN A 46 2.68 -9.57 -0.37
C ASN A 46 3.35 -9.10 -1.67
N GLU A 47 3.26 -7.79 -1.94
CA GLU A 47 3.76 -7.17 -3.18
C GLU A 47 5.27 -7.31 -3.40
N ASN A 48 6.05 -7.43 -2.31
CA ASN A 48 7.52 -7.54 -2.36
C ASN A 48 8.01 -8.99 -2.28
N ALA A 49 7.12 -9.98 -2.27
CA ALA A 49 7.48 -11.37 -2.05
C ALA A 49 7.78 -12.17 -3.32
N SER A 50 7.80 -11.56 -4.51
CA SER A 50 7.95 -12.25 -5.80
C SER A 50 9.14 -13.21 -5.85
N ASP A 51 10.31 -12.78 -5.38
CA ASP A 51 11.53 -13.61 -5.34
C ASP A 51 11.42 -14.77 -4.34
N LEU A 52 10.83 -14.53 -3.17
CA LEU A 52 10.68 -15.56 -2.14
C LEU A 52 9.63 -16.60 -2.56
N LEU A 53 8.54 -16.15 -3.20
CA LEU A 53 7.49 -16.99 -3.76
C LEU A 53 8.04 -17.84 -4.92
N SER A 54 8.84 -17.27 -5.83
CA SER A 54 9.39 -18.00 -6.98
C SER A 54 10.32 -19.14 -6.56
N LYS A 55 11.18 -18.92 -5.56
CA LYS A 55 12.07 -19.95 -4.99
C LYS A 55 11.32 -21.06 -4.24
N ASN A 56 10.08 -20.80 -3.79
CA ASN A 56 9.31 -21.69 -2.93
C ASN A 56 7.91 -22.01 -3.48
N LEU A 57 7.77 -22.02 -4.81
CA LEU A 57 6.51 -22.31 -5.51
C LEU A 57 5.84 -23.61 -5.02
N ASN A 58 6.61 -24.60 -4.58
CA ASN A 58 6.12 -25.87 -4.05
C ASN A 58 5.37 -25.73 -2.71
N LYS A 59 5.70 -24.73 -1.88
CA LYS A 59 5.02 -24.47 -0.60
C LYS A 59 3.60 -23.97 -0.78
N ILE A 60 3.34 -23.33 -1.92
CA ILE A 60 2.00 -22.88 -2.35
C ILE A 60 1.23 -24.03 -3.04
N LYS A 61 1.91 -25.09 -3.50
CA LYS A 61 1.32 -26.17 -4.33
C LYS A 61 0.56 -27.24 -3.53
N GLY A 62 0.43 -27.13 -2.20
CA GLY A 62 -0.13 -28.19 -1.33
C GLY A 62 -1.63 -28.16 -1.02
N VAL A 63 -2.38 -27.10 -1.32
CA VAL A 63 -3.81 -26.99 -0.98
C VAL A 63 -4.69 -27.07 -2.23
N ILE A 64 -4.73 -28.26 -2.83
CA ILE A 64 -5.78 -28.63 -3.79
C ILE A 64 -6.74 -29.57 -3.06
N LYS A 65 -7.76 -28.97 -2.44
CA LYS A 65 -9.13 -29.51 -2.26
C LYS A 65 -9.93 -28.58 -1.35
N SER A 66 -10.14 -27.34 -1.80
CA SER A 66 -11.30 -26.58 -1.36
C SER A 66 -12.24 -26.48 -2.56
N LYS A 67 -13.42 -27.09 -2.45
CA LYS A 67 -14.53 -26.87 -3.40
C LYS A 67 -15.17 -25.47 -3.23
N ARG A 68 -14.56 -24.57 -2.44
CA ARG A 68 -15.17 -23.30 -1.98
C ARG A 68 -14.17 -22.15 -1.71
N GLY A 69 -13.02 -22.08 -2.40
CA GLY A 69 -12.07 -20.96 -2.27
C GLY A 69 -11.76 -20.29 -3.61
N PRO A 70 -11.42 -18.99 -3.64
CA PRO A 70 -10.96 -18.32 -4.86
C PRO A 70 -9.72 -19.04 -5.43
N ASP A 71 -9.66 -19.21 -6.75
CA ASP A 71 -8.55 -19.91 -7.39
C ASP A 71 -7.32 -19.02 -7.53
N LYS A 72 -6.12 -19.60 -7.72
CA LYS A 72 -4.86 -18.85 -7.75
C LYS A 72 -4.81 -17.77 -8.84
N TRP A 73 -5.61 -17.91 -9.90
CA TRP A 73 -5.67 -16.92 -10.96
C TRP A 73 -6.48 -15.70 -10.57
N THR A 74 -7.41 -15.79 -9.61
CA THR A 74 -8.04 -14.61 -9.03
C THR A 74 -7.03 -13.76 -8.25
N ASP A 75 -6.20 -14.40 -7.42
CA ASP A 75 -5.17 -13.71 -6.63
C ASP A 75 -4.11 -13.06 -7.54
N LEU A 76 -3.64 -13.80 -8.56
CA LEU A 76 -2.72 -13.27 -9.56
C LEU A 76 -3.35 -12.12 -10.36
N SER A 77 -4.64 -12.23 -10.73
CA SER A 77 -5.32 -11.19 -11.51
C SER A 77 -5.41 -9.86 -10.76
N GLN A 78 -5.55 -9.89 -9.44
CA GLN A 78 -5.55 -8.67 -8.61
C GLN A 78 -4.12 -8.18 -8.28
N ASN A 79 -3.12 -9.08 -8.27
CA ASN A 79 -1.76 -8.76 -7.89
C ASN A 79 -1.07 -7.87 -8.96
N LYS A 80 -0.74 -6.64 -8.57
CA LYS A 80 -0.09 -5.63 -9.42
C LYS A 80 1.30 -6.07 -9.91
N GLY A 81 2.02 -6.87 -9.10
CA GLY A 81 3.34 -7.42 -9.42
C GLY A 81 3.30 -8.66 -10.33
N ALA A 82 2.11 -9.23 -10.57
CA ALA A 82 1.94 -10.42 -11.41
C ALA A 82 1.59 -10.10 -12.87
N ILE A 83 1.68 -8.83 -13.29
CA ILE A 83 1.17 -8.38 -14.60
C ILE A 83 1.82 -9.13 -15.78
N ASP A 84 3.13 -9.40 -15.73
CA ASP A 84 3.85 -10.11 -16.78
C ASP A 84 3.38 -11.58 -16.90
N ILE A 85 3.04 -12.20 -15.77
CA ILE A 85 2.47 -13.55 -15.73
C ILE A 85 1.09 -13.55 -16.41
N LEU A 86 0.25 -12.54 -16.13
CA LEU A 86 -1.08 -12.43 -16.73
C LEU A 86 -0.99 -12.19 -18.25
N VAL A 87 -0.03 -11.38 -18.71
CA VAL A 87 0.22 -11.15 -20.15
C VAL A 87 0.62 -12.44 -20.87
N ALA A 88 1.45 -13.28 -20.23
CA ALA A 88 1.85 -14.57 -20.79
C ALA A 88 0.71 -15.62 -20.79
N HIS A 89 -0.31 -15.44 -19.95
CA HIS A 89 -1.38 -16.41 -19.72
C HIS A 89 -2.78 -15.79 -19.83
N LYS A 90 -3.05 -15.07 -20.93
CA LYS A 90 -4.29 -14.29 -21.12
C LYS A 90 -5.59 -15.09 -20.95
N CYS A 91 -5.60 -16.39 -21.27
CA CYS A 91 -6.78 -17.25 -21.14
C CYS A 91 -7.19 -17.52 -19.68
N ASN A 92 -6.30 -17.26 -18.71
CA ASN A 92 -6.52 -17.51 -17.30
C ASN A 92 -6.88 -16.24 -16.51
N ILE A 93 -7.03 -15.10 -17.18
CA ILE A 93 -7.32 -13.82 -16.54
C ILE A 93 -8.76 -13.81 -16.03
N TYR A 94 -8.91 -13.45 -14.75
CA TYR A 94 -10.21 -13.14 -14.16
C TYR A 94 -10.46 -11.64 -14.23
N TRP A 95 -11.28 -11.22 -15.19
CA TRP A 95 -11.46 -9.81 -15.54
C TRP A 95 -12.10 -8.96 -14.43
N ASN A 96 -12.90 -9.56 -13.54
CA ASN A 96 -13.41 -8.88 -12.36
C ASN A 96 -12.28 -8.45 -11.41
N PHE A 97 -11.26 -9.27 -11.21
CA PHE A 97 -10.09 -8.94 -10.39
C PHE A 97 -9.07 -8.09 -11.15
N LEU A 98 -8.87 -8.36 -12.45
CA LEU A 98 -8.00 -7.55 -13.30
C LEU A 98 -8.49 -6.11 -13.45
N SER A 99 -9.80 -5.87 -13.47
CA SER A 99 -10.36 -4.51 -13.56
C SER A 99 -9.91 -3.64 -12.39
N ALA A 100 -9.70 -4.20 -11.19
CA ALA A 100 -9.16 -3.49 -10.02
C ALA A 100 -7.62 -3.35 -10.04
N ASN A 101 -6.92 -4.06 -10.93
CA ASN A 101 -5.47 -4.08 -11.00
C ASN A 101 -4.93 -2.82 -11.71
N SER A 102 -4.33 -1.91 -10.94
CA SER A 102 -3.84 -0.63 -11.46
C SER A 102 -2.71 -0.76 -12.49
N ASN A 103 -1.97 -1.87 -12.50
CA ASN A 103 -0.93 -2.12 -13.50
C ASN A 103 -1.49 -2.72 -14.80
N ALA A 104 -2.75 -3.18 -14.80
CA ALA A 104 -3.39 -3.80 -15.96
C ALA A 104 -4.12 -2.81 -16.87
N ILE A 105 -3.96 -1.49 -16.67
CA ILE A 105 -4.72 -0.48 -17.40
C ILE A 105 -4.60 -0.59 -18.93
N PHE A 106 -3.44 -1.01 -19.45
CA PHE A 106 -3.24 -1.22 -20.88
C PHE A 106 -4.04 -2.43 -21.41
N LEU A 107 -4.11 -3.54 -20.66
CA LEU A 107 -4.93 -4.70 -21.02
C LEU A 107 -6.42 -4.37 -21.01
N LEU A 108 -6.87 -3.54 -20.06
CA LEU A 108 -8.26 -3.09 -19.99
C LEU A 108 -8.62 -2.21 -21.19
N LYS A 109 -7.71 -1.35 -21.65
CA LYS A 109 -7.90 -0.56 -22.89
C LYS A 109 -7.99 -1.41 -24.15
N GLU A 110 -7.27 -2.53 -24.21
CA GLU A 110 -7.32 -3.46 -25.34
C GLU A 110 -8.56 -4.37 -25.30
N ASN A 111 -9.29 -4.43 -24.18
CA ASN A 111 -10.39 -5.36 -23.93
C ASN A 111 -11.55 -4.65 -23.20
N GLU A 112 -12.02 -3.52 -23.75
CA GLU A 112 -13.05 -2.69 -23.11
C GLU A 112 -14.34 -3.47 -22.85
N ASP A 113 -14.66 -4.47 -23.67
CA ASP A 113 -15.82 -5.36 -23.55
C ASP A 113 -15.77 -6.25 -22.29
N LYS A 114 -14.59 -6.43 -21.68
CA LYS A 114 -14.39 -7.28 -20.51
C LYS A 114 -14.25 -6.51 -19.21
N ILE A 115 -14.30 -5.18 -19.27
CA ILE A 115 -14.20 -4.31 -18.09
C ILE A 115 -15.40 -4.57 -17.17
N VAL A 116 -15.09 -4.83 -15.90
CA VAL A 116 -16.09 -4.91 -14.83
C VAL A 116 -16.11 -3.59 -14.08
N TRP A 117 -17.11 -2.74 -14.36
CA TRP A 117 -17.19 -1.36 -13.88
C TRP A 117 -17.17 -1.24 -12.36
N GLN A 118 -17.87 -2.13 -11.66
CA GLN A 118 -17.89 -2.19 -10.21
C GLN A 118 -16.49 -2.26 -9.60
N THR A 119 -15.63 -3.13 -10.13
CA THR A 119 -14.26 -3.31 -9.63
C THR A 119 -13.26 -2.36 -10.29
N LEU A 120 -13.57 -1.79 -11.46
CA LEU A 120 -12.77 -0.73 -12.08
C LEU A 120 -12.68 0.52 -11.19
N ALA A 121 -13.72 0.82 -10.39
CA ALA A 121 -13.71 1.95 -9.45
C ALA A 121 -12.52 1.90 -8.45
N TRP A 122 -12.02 0.71 -8.14
CA TRP A 122 -10.85 0.47 -7.28
C TRP A 122 -9.51 0.67 -7.99
N ASN A 123 -9.52 0.82 -9.31
CA ASN A 123 -8.33 0.97 -10.11
C ASN A 123 -7.92 2.45 -10.16
N TYR A 124 -6.91 2.80 -9.38
CA TYR A 124 -6.42 4.18 -9.27
C TYR A 124 -5.90 4.74 -10.60
N ASN A 125 -5.51 3.88 -11.54
CA ASN A 125 -5.03 4.28 -12.86
C ASN A 125 -6.15 4.29 -13.92
N ALA A 126 -7.38 3.88 -13.58
CA ALA A 126 -8.51 3.83 -14.49
C ALA A 126 -9.32 5.13 -14.56
N ILE A 127 -8.95 6.17 -13.81
CA ILE A 127 -9.65 7.46 -13.81
C ILE A 127 -9.98 7.98 -15.23
N PRO A 128 -9.05 7.97 -16.21
CA PRO A 128 -9.38 8.43 -17.56
C PRO A 128 -10.43 7.58 -18.28
N ILE A 129 -10.54 6.28 -17.97
CA ILE A 129 -11.58 5.39 -18.50
C ILE A 129 -12.91 5.68 -17.80
N ILE A 130 -12.87 5.84 -16.48
CA ILE A 130 -14.03 6.12 -15.63
C ILE A 130 -14.66 7.45 -16.03
N GLU A 131 -13.88 8.53 -16.17
CA GLU A 131 -14.37 9.85 -16.56
C GLU A 131 -15.13 9.86 -17.89
N LYS A 132 -14.66 9.07 -18.86
CA LYS A 132 -15.30 8.94 -20.18
C LYS A 132 -16.58 8.11 -20.15
N ASN A 133 -16.79 7.34 -19.10
CA ASN A 133 -17.89 6.37 -18.98
C ASN A 133 -18.66 6.57 -17.66
N LEU A 134 -18.74 7.80 -17.13
CA LEU A 134 -19.43 8.10 -15.88
C LEU A 134 -20.92 7.75 -15.92
N ASP A 135 -21.51 7.67 -17.11
CA ASP A 135 -22.88 7.21 -17.34
C ASP A 135 -23.10 5.74 -16.93
N LYS A 136 -22.03 4.94 -16.85
CA LYS A 136 -22.08 3.53 -16.42
C LYS A 136 -21.95 3.36 -14.90
N PHE A 137 -21.77 4.45 -14.16
CA PHE A 137 -21.55 4.44 -12.71
C PHE A 137 -22.84 4.84 -12.00
N ASP A 138 -23.33 3.96 -11.13
CA ASP A 138 -24.45 4.27 -10.24
C ASP A 138 -23.97 4.55 -8.81
N LYS A 139 -24.90 4.55 -7.85
CA LYS A 139 -24.59 4.78 -6.45
C LYS A 139 -23.46 3.87 -5.97
N THR A 140 -23.51 2.58 -6.28
CA THR A 140 -22.57 1.55 -5.81
C THR A 140 -21.15 1.86 -6.27
N GLU A 141 -20.96 2.20 -7.55
CA GLU A 141 -19.63 2.55 -8.04
C GLU A 141 -19.12 3.88 -7.46
N PHE A 142 -20.00 4.84 -7.18
CA PHE A 142 -19.64 6.07 -6.48
C PHE A 142 -19.23 5.82 -5.02
N GLU A 143 -19.82 4.83 -4.34
CA GLU A 143 -19.34 4.39 -3.03
C GLU A 143 -17.86 3.95 -3.15
N TRP A 144 -17.53 3.09 -4.12
CA TRP A 144 -16.15 2.64 -4.32
C TRP A 144 -15.20 3.75 -4.79
N LEU A 145 -15.64 4.64 -5.67
CA LEU A 145 -14.86 5.82 -6.07
C LEU A 145 -14.53 6.71 -4.88
N SER A 146 -15.40 6.78 -3.86
CA SER A 146 -15.18 7.60 -2.66
C SER A 146 -13.86 7.25 -1.96
N PHE A 147 -13.39 6.00 -2.07
CA PHE A 147 -12.10 5.55 -1.54
C PHE A 147 -10.89 5.93 -2.44
N ASN A 148 -11.12 6.17 -3.74
CA ASN A 148 -10.08 6.35 -4.74
C ASN A 148 -9.47 7.77 -4.69
N PRO A 149 -8.19 7.93 -4.31
CA PRO A 149 -7.59 9.25 -4.16
C PRO A 149 -7.41 9.99 -5.48
N ASN A 150 -7.34 9.26 -6.60
CA ASN A 150 -7.22 9.88 -7.92
C ASN A 150 -8.59 10.33 -8.48
N ALA A 151 -9.70 10.00 -7.81
CA ALA A 151 -11.05 10.40 -8.20
C ALA A 151 -11.52 11.70 -7.53
N ILE A 152 -10.65 12.39 -6.76
CA ILE A 152 -11.05 13.50 -5.90
C ILE A 152 -11.82 14.61 -6.64
N HIS A 153 -11.38 14.98 -7.85
CA HIS A 153 -12.03 16.00 -8.68
C HIS A 153 -13.38 15.57 -9.27
N ILE A 154 -13.62 14.25 -9.38
CA ILE A 154 -14.94 13.70 -9.74
C ILE A 154 -15.86 13.80 -8.52
N LEU A 155 -15.36 13.39 -7.35
CA LEU A 155 -16.11 13.35 -6.10
C LEU A 155 -16.49 14.76 -5.62
N GLU A 156 -15.58 15.72 -5.73
CA GLU A 156 -15.81 17.15 -5.42
C GLU A 156 -17.03 17.73 -6.15
N LYS A 157 -17.31 17.26 -7.37
CA LYS A 157 -18.44 17.71 -8.18
C LYS A 157 -19.74 16.93 -7.93
N ASN A 158 -19.68 15.87 -7.12
CA ASN A 158 -20.76 14.92 -6.89
C ASN A 158 -20.88 14.57 -5.39
N LEU A 159 -20.79 15.58 -4.51
CA LEU A 159 -20.79 15.39 -3.05
C LEU A 159 -22.04 14.65 -2.53
N ASP A 160 -23.16 14.74 -3.24
CA ASP A 160 -24.43 14.05 -2.94
C ASP A 160 -24.34 12.53 -3.11
N LYS A 161 -23.39 12.04 -3.89
CA LYS A 161 -23.18 10.60 -4.18
C LYS A 161 -22.09 9.96 -3.33
N ILE A 162 -21.35 10.75 -2.56
CA ILE A 162 -20.22 10.27 -1.78
C ILE A 162 -20.68 9.38 -0.62
N ARG A 163 -20.00 8.24 -0.45
CA ARG A 163 -20.05 7.47 0.79
C ARG A 163 -19.02 8.03 1.76
N TRP A 164 -19.47 8.85 2.70
CA TRP A 164 -18.61 9.57 3.65
C TRP A 164 -17.69 8.67 4.50
N ASP A 165 -18.12 7.43 4.81
CA ASP A 165 -17.28 6.45 5.50
C ASP A 165 -16.01 6.15 4.69
N PHE A 166 -16.16 5.74 3.43
CA PHE A 166 -15.02 5.44 2.54
C PHE A 166 -14.25 6.69 2.13
N PHE A 167 -14.95 7.82 2.03
CA PHE A 167 -14.32 9.11 1.78
C PHE A 167 -13.40 9.55 2.93
N SER A 168 -13.73 9.19 4.18
CA SER A 168 -12.88 9.49 5.34
C SER A 168 -11.52 8.81 5.27
N SER A 169 -11.42 7.64 4.62
CA SER A 169 -10.14 6.97 4.35
C SER A 169 -9.40 7.48 3.10
N ASN A 170 -10.01 8.33 2.29
CA ASN A 170 -9.39 8.85 1.07
C ASN A 170 -8.34 9.91 1.41
N CYS A 171 -7.08 9.63 1.10
CA CYS A 171 -5.95 10.49 1.46
C CYS A 171 -5.95 11.86 0.77
N ASN A 172 -6.64 12.01 -0.37
CA ASN A 172 -6.78 13.29 -1.05
C ASN A 172 -8.04 14.05 -0.63
N ALA A 173 -8.89 13.48 0.23
CA ALA A 173 -10.15 14.07 0.67
C ALA A 173 -10.06 15.00 1.88
N ILE A 174 -8.87 15.17 2.48
CA ILE A 174 -8.68 15.90 3.74
C ILE A 174 -9.28 17.31 3.70
N SER A 175 -8.99 18.08 2.65
CA SER A 175 -9.49 19.46 2.53
C SER A 175 -11.01 19.57 2.48
N ILE A 176 -11.69 18.53 2.01
CA ILE A 176 -13.15 18.47 1.95
C ILE A 176 -13.69 17.94 3.28
N LEU A 177 -13.07 16.92 3.86
CA LEU A 177 -13.46 16.39 5.17
C LEU A 177 -13.42 17.48 6.25
N GLU A 178 -12.44 18.39 6.21
CA GLU A 178 -12.33 19.54 7.12
C GLU A 178 -13.52 20.53 6.99
N GLN A 179 -14.18 20.59 5.83
CA GLN A 179 -15.37 21.42 5.62
C GLN A 179 -16.65 20.77 6.13
N TYR A 180 -16.64 19.43 6.34
CA TYR A 180 -17.79 18.65 6.78
C TYR A 180 -17.43 17.76 7.99
N PRO A 181 -17.02 18.35 9.13
CA PRO A 181 -16.50 17.60 10.27
C PRO A 181 -17.52 16.61 10.88
N ASP A 182 -18.81 16.90 10.75
CA ASP A 182 -19.95 16.08 11.16
C ASP A 182 -20.17 14.85 10.26
N LYS A 183 -19.55 14.79 9.09
CA LYS A 183 -19.58 13.65 8.17
C LYS A 183 -18.37 12.72 8.33
N ILE A 184 -17.37 13.12 9.10
CA ILE A 184 -16.15 12.33 9.29
C ILE A 184 -16.47 11.04 10.05
N ASN A 185 -16.14 9.92 9.42
CA ASN A 185 -16.10 8.64 10.09
C ASN A 185 -14.68 8.41 10.63
N TYR A 186 -14.51 8.51 11.95
CA TYR A 186 -13.20 8.39 12.59
C TYR A 186 -12.61 6.97 12.56
N ASP A 187 -13.44 5.93 12.42
CA ASP A 187 -12.93 4.57 12.22
C ASP A 187 -12.13 4.52 10.91
N TRP A 188 -12.71 5.02 9.82
CA TRP A 188 -12.07 5.04 8.50
C TRP A 188 -10.98 6.11 8.38
N LEU A 189 -11.17 7.28 9.02
CA LEU A 189 -10.15 8.32 9.08
C LEU A 189 -8.87 7.84 9.77
N SER A 190 -8.97 6.91 10.73
CA SER A 190 -7.79 6.36 11.43
C SER A 190 -6.84 5.61 10.49
N TRP A 191 -7.32 5.10 9.34
CA TRP A 191 -6.47 4.55 8.26
C TRP A 191 -5.86 5.61 7.34
N ASN A 192 -6.40 6.82 7.35
CA ASN A 192 -6.00 7.88 6.42
C ASN A 192 -4.68 8.49 6.87
N TYR A 193 -3.62 8.23 6.10
CA TYR A 193 -2.28 8.72 6.42
C TYR A 193 -2.12 10.24 6.29
N ASN A 194 -2.98 10.93 5.55
CA ASN A 194 -2.98 12.38 5.47
C ASN A 194 -3.86 13.04 6.54
N ALA A 195 -4.54 12.26 7.39
CA ALA A 195 -5.44 12.76 8.43
C ALA A 195 -4.82 12.84 9.83
N ILE A 196 -3.51 12.60 9.96
CA ILE A 196 -2.81 12.56 11.26
C ILE A 196 -3.09 13.81 12.09
N HIS A 197 -3.08 14.99 11.50
CA HIS A 197 -3.35 16.26 12.20
C HIS A 197 -4.79 16.39 12.69
N ILE A 198 -5.76 15.73 12.04
CA ILE A 198 -7.16 15.67 12.50
C ILE A 198 -7.26 14.70 13.68
N LEU A 199 -6.61 13.53 13.57
CA LEU A 199 -6.59 12.49 14.60
C LEU A 199 -5.90 12.98 15.88
N GLU A 200 -4.79 13.71 15.77
CA GLU A 200 -4.08 14.32 16.90
C GLU A 200 -4.95 15.23 17.76
N LYS A 201 -5.93 15.91 17.15
CA LYS A 201 -6.87 16.81 17.84
C LYS A 201 -8.08 16.08 18.42
N ASN A 202 -8.28 14.81 18.09
CA ASN A 202 -9.47 14.01 18.42
C ASN A 202 -9.08 12.60 18.90
N LEU A 203 -8.12 12.51 19.83
CA LEU A 203 -7.57 11.24 20.31
C LEU A 203 -8.63 10.28 20.86
N ASP A 204 -9.72 10.82 21.41
CA ASP A 204 -10.86 10.08 21.97
C ASP A 204 -11.70 9.35 20.90
N LYS A 205 -11.62 9.78 19.64
CA LYS A 205 -12.38 9.20 18.52
C LYS A 205 -11.56 8.21 17.69
N ILE A 206 -10.26 8.10 17.97
CA ILE A 206 -9.37 7.23 17.22
C ILE A 206 -9.80 5.77 17.37
N ASN A 207 -9.93 5.10 16.24
CA ASN A 207 -9.97 3.64 16.21
C ASN A 207 -8.53 3.11 16.20
N TRP A 208 -8.07 2.61 17.35
CA TRP A 208 -6.68 2.21 17.54
C TRP A 208 -6.28 0.98 16.73
N ASN A 209 -7.19 0.04 16.48
CA ASN A 209 -6.93 -1.08 15.57
C ASN A 209 -6.63 -0.55 14.17
N ASN A 210 -7.43 0.40 13.71
CA ASN A 210 -7.27 1.04 12.41
C ASN A 210 -6.00 1.89 12.34
N LEU A 211 -5.69 2.64 13.39
CA LEU A 211 -4.45 3.39 13.50
C LEU A 211 -3.20 2.50 13.49
N CYS A 212 -3.27 1.28 14.05
CA CYS A 212 -2.16 0.33 14.02
C CYS A 212 -1.74 -0.06 12.60
N GLU A 213 -2.63 0.01 11.61
CA GLU A 213 -2.30 -0.24 10.19
C GLU A 213 -1.77 1.01 9.47
N ASN A 214 -1.91 2.20 10.06
CA ASN A 214 -1.53 3.46 9.44
C ASN A 214 0.00 3.68 9.54
N PRO A 215 0.74 3.68 8.41
CA PRO A 215 2.19 3.78 8.44
C PRO A 215 2.72 5.16 8.87
N TYR A 216 1.88 6.19 8.89
CA TYR A 216 2.23 7.55 9.27
C TYR A 216 1.83 7.90 10.70
N ALA A 217 1.24 6.96 11.44
CA ALA A 217 0.78 7.15 12.82
C ALA A 217 1.74 6.57 13.87
N MET A 218 2.96 6.17 13.49
CA MET A 218 3.89 5.49 14.40
C MET A 218 4.21 6.29 15.66
N HIS A 219 4.28 7.63 15.58
CA HIS A 219 4.50 8.48 16.75
C HIS A 219 3.31 8.52 17.70
N LEU A 220 2.08 8.37 17.21
CA LEU A 220 0.89 8.25 18.06
C LEU A 220 0.85 6.88 18.74
N LEU A 221 1.20 5.82 18.01
CA LEU A 221 1.26 4.46 18.55
C LEU A 221 2.35 4.33 19.63
N GLU A 222 3.53 4.88 19.38
CA GLU A 222 4.65 4.88 20.34
C GLU A 222 4.29 5.54 21.67
N LYS A 223 3.50 6.63 21.63
CA LYS A 223 3.02 7.34 22.82
C LYS A 223 1.88 6.64 23.56
N ASN A 224 1.22 5.67 22.92
CA ASN A 224 -0.01 5.03 23.43
C ASN A 224 0.07 3.50 23.28
N GLN A 225 1.17 2.91 23.75
CA GLN A 225 1.45 1.48 23.55
C GLN A 225 0.40 0.55 24.21
N ASP A 226 -0.33 1.03 25.21
CA ASP A 226 -1.43 0.31 25.86
C ASP A 226 -2.63 0.09 24.93
N LYS A 227 -2.76 0.89 23.86
CA LYS A 227 -3.83 0.80 22.87
C LYS A 227 -3.48 -0.10 21.68
N ILE A 228 -2.24 -0.56 21.59
CA ILE A 228 -1.74 -1.27 20.41
C ILE A 228 -2.30 -2.68 20.36
N ASN A 229 -2.93 -2.99 19.23
CA ASN A 229 -3.18 -4.36 18.82
C ASN A 229 -2.00 -4.91 18.03
N TRP A 230 -1.15 -5.69 18.69
CA TRP A 230 0.10 -6.19 18.12
C TRP A 230 -0.09 -7.13 16.92
N LYS A 231 -1.20 -7.88 16.88
CA LYS A 231 -1.52 -8.72 15.71
C LYS A 231 -1.71 -7.86 14.47
N ILE A 232 -2.40 -6.73 14.61
CA ILE A 232 -2.67 -5.79 13.53
C ILE A 232 -1.40 -5.01 13.17
N LEU A 233 -0.71 -4.45 14.17
CA LEU A 233 0.53 -3.68 13.98
C LEU A 233 1.61 -4.49 13.22
N SER A 234 1.64 -5.81 13.38
CA SER A 234 2.59 -6.68 12.66
C SER A 234 2.51 -6.57 11.14
N LYS A 235 1.35 -6.16 10.60
CA LYS A 235 1.15 -5.94 9.16
C LYS A 235 1.68 -4.59 8.68
N ASN A 236 1.86 -3.63 9.60
CA ASN A 236 2.23 -2.28 9.25
C ASN A 236 3.70 -2.22 8.80
N PRO A 237 4.00 -1.76 7.57
CA PRO A 237 5.36 -1.72 7.06
C PRO A 237 6.28 -0.75 7.82
N SER A 238 5.70 0.24 8.52
CA SER A 238 6.45 1.25 9.29
C SER A 238 6.93 0.75 10.65
N ILE A 239 6.64 -0.50 11.05
CA ILE A 239 7.33 -1.12 12.19
C ILE A 239 8.82 -1.34 11.91
N PHE A 240 9.24 -1.21 10.64
CA PHE A 240 10.62 -1.29 10.21
C PHE A 240 11.20 0.09 9.88
N LYS A 241 12.45 0.32 10.26
CA LYS A 241 13.33 1.40 9.78
C LYS A 241 14.38 0.84 8.82
N LEU A 242 14.88 1.68 7.91
CA LEU A 242 16.04 1.33 7.10
C LEU A 242 17.21 1.04 8.03
N ASP A 243 17.78 -0.15 7.91
CA ASP A 243 19.02 -0.49 8.58
C ASP A 243 20.18 0.08 7.77
N LEU A 244 20.62 1.29 8.12
CA LEU A 244 21.78 1.94 7.48
C LEU A 244 23.12 1.48 8.03
N SER A 245 23.17 0.43 8.87
CA SER A 245 24.42 -0.05 9.46
C SER A 245 25.46 -0.40 8.39
N TYR A 246 25.03 -0.96 7.26
CA TYR A 246 25.90 -1.28 6.13
C TYR A 246 26.49 -0.04 5.44
N LEU A 247 25.85 1.13 5.50
CA LEU A 247 26.43 2.36 4.94
C LEU A 247 27.64 2.87 5.73
N LYS A 248 27.90 2.31 6.91
CA LYS A 248 29.10 2.61 7.70
C LYS A 248 30.33 1.88 7.17
N GLU A 249 30.16 0.90 6.29
CA GLU A 249 31.26 0.17 5.68
C GLU A 249 31.95 1.06 4.61
N PRO A 250 33.29 1.21 4.65
CA PRO A 250 34.02 2.06 3.72
C PRO A 250 33.78 1.74 2.24
N ILE A 251 33.44 0.49 1.93
CA ILE A 251 33.23 0.01 0.57
C ILE A 251 32.05 0.68 -0.15
N PHE A 252 31.05 1.18 0.59
CA PHE A 252 29.89 1.83 -0.01
C PHE A 252 30.07 3.35 -0.18
N LYS A 253 31.21 3.91 0.24
CA LYS A 253 31.42 5.37 0.19
C LYS A 253 31.31 5.90 -1.24
N ASP A 254 31.95 5.24 -2.20
CA ASP A 254 31.98 5.69 -3.60
C ASP A 254 30.63 5.48 -4.30
N GLU A 255 29.95 4.34 -4.06
CA GLU A 255 28.58 4.11 -4.53
C GLU A 255 27.59 5.14 -3.96
N LEU A 256 27.75 5.51 -2.69
CA LEU A 256 26.95 6.56 -2.07
C LEU A 256 27.24 7.94 -2.66
N LYS A 257 28.51 8.27 -2.95
CA LYS A 257 28.88 9.51 -3.65
C LYS A 257 28.19 9.57 -5.00
N GLU A 258 28.26 8.49 -5.78
CA GLU A 258 27.67 8.42 -7.10
C GLU A 258 26.14 8.56 -7.07
N LEU A 259 25.47 7.87 -6.12
CA LEU A 259 24.03 7.99 -5.93
C LEU A 259 23.60 9.37 -5.43
N ALA A 260 24.32 9.94 -4.46
CA ALA A 260 24.02 11.25 -3.89
C ALA A 260 24.23 12.37 -4.91
N LEU A 261 25.25 12.23 -5.78
CA LEU A 261 25.59 13.16 -6.85
C LEU A 261 24.93 12.81 -8.19
N HIS A 262 23.98 11.87 -8.22
CA HIS A 262 23.24 11.58 -9.44
C HIS A 262 22.52 12.86 -9.92
N PRO A 263 22.60 13.24 -11.21
CA PRO A 263 22.10 14.53 -11.71
C PRO A 263 20.66 14.85 -11.31
N TYR A 264 19.77 13.86 -11.35
CA TYR A 264 18.39 13.98 -10.92
C TYR A 264 18.23 14.41 -9.43
N ARG A 265 19.10 13.90 -8.54
CA ARG A 265 19.05 14.28 -7.12
C ARG A 265 19.66 15.65 -6.87
N ILE A 266 20.75 15.97 -7.57
CA ILE A 266 21.35 17.31 -7.54
C ILE A 266 20.31 18.37 -7.93
N GLU A 267 19.55 18.13 -9.00
CA GLU A 267 18.47 19.03 -9.42
C GLU A 267 17.43 19.23 -8.31
N LYS A 268 17.00 18.14 -7.67
CA LYS A 268 16.08 18.20 -6.52
C LYS A 268 16.67 18.96 -5.33
N TYR A 269 17.96 18.79 -5.03
CA TYR A 269 18.64 19.52 -3.95
C TYR A 269 18.71 21.02 -4.23
N ILE A 270 19.01 21.41 -5.47
CA ILE A 270 19.01 22.82 -5.89
C ILE A 270 17.60 23.41 -5.74
N GLN A 271 16.56 22.68 -6.16
CA GLN A 271 15.16 23.10 -6.00
C GLN A 271 14.77 23.25 -4.51
N GLN A 272 15.42 22.51 -3.62
CA GLN A 272 15.27 22.62 -2.16
C GLN A 272 16.17 23.71 -1.53
N GLY A 273 16.93 24.47 -2.33
CA GLY A 273 17.79 25.56 -1.87
C GLY A 273 19.18 25.14 -1.39
N ILE A 274 19.57 23.88 -1.59
CA ILE A 274 20.92 23.39 -1.23
C ILE A 274 21.91 23.88 -2.30
N LYS A 275 22.98 24.56 -1.86
CA LYS A 275 24.02 25.08 -2.77
C LYS A 275 24.98 23.96 -3.17
N LEU A 276 25.32 23.88 -4.46
CA LEU A 276 26.19 22.84 -5.01
C LEU A 276 27.53 22.71 -4.25
N GLY A 277 28.20 23.84 -3.98
CA GLY A 277 29.49 23.86 -3.27
C GLY A 277 29.43 23.50 -1.79
N THR A 278 28.25 23.18 -1.26
CA THR A 278 28.09 22.62 0.09
C THR A 278 27.96 21.09 0.09
N LEU A 279 27.65 20.47 -1.07
CA LEU A 279 27.45 19.03 -1.18
C LEU A 279 28.72 18.23 -0.89
N ASP A 280 29.89 18.77 -1.24
CA ASP A 280 31.20 18.15 -0.94
C ASP A 280 31.46 17.95 0.57
N ASN A 281 30.80 18.76 1.42
CA ASN A 281 30.92 18.64 2.88
C ASN A 281 30.02 17.56 3.50
N TYR A 282 29.07 17.01 2.71
CA TYR A 282 28.07 16.03 3.18
C TYR A 282 28.33 14.60 2.63
N ILE A 283 29.42 14.37 1.88
CA ILE A 283 29.75 13.11 1.19
C ILE A 283 31.22 12.72 1.38
#